data_AF-A0A1Q7DQV7-F1
#
_entry.id   AF-A0A1Q7DQV7-F1
#
_cell.length_a   1.000
_cell.length_b   1.000
_cell.length_c   1.000
_cell.angle_alpha   90.00
_cell.angle_beta   90.00
_cell.angle_gamma   90.00
#
_symmetry.space_group_name_H-M   'P 1'
#
loop_
_entity.id
_entity.type
_entity.pdbx_description
1 polymer ?
#
loop_
_entity_poly.entity_id
_entity_poly.type
_entity_poly.pdbx_seq_one_letter_code
_entity_poly.pdbx_strand_id
1 'polypeptide(L)'
;MDVLQAWVDDYNARARPAIPLGSAGEAGGAQLRLKYTPVEGEASILHMVAVSRNGRASILVQRFEGPSAETAVQAGMWASTQLGRRPAV
;
A
#
# COMPACT_ATOMS: atom_id res chain seq x y z
N MET A 1 -11.46 12.05 -5.54
CA MET A 1 -11.68 10.74 -4.90
C MET A 1 -10.66 9.77 -5.47
N ASP A 2 -9.98 9.00 -4.63
CA ASP A 2 -9.08 7.93 -5.08
C ASP A 2 -9.94 6.79 -5.67
N VAL A 3 -9.77 6.50 -6.96
CA VAL A 3 -10.52 5.46 -7.70
C VAL A 3 -10.36 4.09 -7.02
N LEU A 4 -9.21 3.83 -6.42
CA LEU A 4 -8.95 2.62 -5.68
C LEU A 4 -9.79 2.53 -4.41
N GLN A 5 -9.88 3.63 -3.64
CA GLN A 5 -10.67 3.65 -2.43
C GLN A 5 -12.16 3.41 -2.76
N ALA A 6 -12.67 4.04 -3.82
CA ALA A 6 -14.05 3.82 -4.27
C ALA A 6 -14.31 2.35 -4.66
N TRP A 7 -13.35 1.70 -5.32
CA TRP A 7 -13.46 0.27 -5.66
C TRP A 7 -13.40 -0.63 -4.41
N VAL A 8 -12.51 -0.33 -3.46
CA VAL A 8 -12.38 -1.09 -2.21
C VAL A 8 -13.65 -0.98 -1.36
N ASP A 9 -14.25 0.21 -1.28
CA ASP A 9 -15.50 0.44 -0.57
C ASP A 9 -16.66 -0.37 -1.19
N ASP A 10 -16.79 -0.33 -2.51
CA ASP A 10 -17.79 -1.13 -3.25
C ASP A 10 -17.58 -2.64 -3.04
N TYR A 11 -16.33 -3.13 -3.13
CA TYR A 11 -16.01 -4.53 -2.86
C TYR A 11 -16.40 -4.94 -1.45
N ASN A 12 -16.02 -4.18 -0.42
CA ASN A 12 -16.33 -4.50 0.97
C ASN A 12 -17.85 -4.54 1.21
N ALA A 13 -18.61 -3.60 0.64
CA ALA A 13 -20.06 -3.55 0.76
C ALA A 13 -20.75 -4.75 0.10
N ARG A 14 -20.30 -5.15 -1.10
CA ARG A 14 -20.86 -6.27 -1.85
C ARG A 14 -20.44 -7.63 -1.32
N ALA A 15 -19.16 -7.83 -1.08
CA ALA A 15 -18.59 -9.13 -0.72
C ALA A 15 -18.70 -9.44 0.78
N ARG A 16 -18.82 -8.40 1.64
CA ARG A 16 -18.85 -8.51 3.10
C ARG A 16 -17.80 -9.50 3.63
N PRO A 17 -16.53 -9.34 3.25
CA PRO A 17 -15.50 -10.29 3.63
C PRO A 17 -15.35 -10.31 5.15
N ALA A 18 -14.92 -11.45 5.70
CA ALA A 18 -14.62 -11.57 7.13
C ALA A 18 -13.55 -10.56 7.60
N ILE A 19 -12.68 -10.13 6.68
CA ILE A 19 -11.67 -9.09 6.91
C ILE A 19 -11.87 -7.99 5.85
N PRO A 20 -12.24 -6.76 6.25
CA PRO A 20 -12.41 -5.67 5.31
C PRO A 20 -11.06 -5.20 4.75
N LEU A 21 -11.05 -4.84 3.47
CA LEU A 21 -9.90 -4.29 2.79
C LEU A 21 -9.85 -2.77 2.94
N GLY A 22 -8.66 -2.20 2.96
CA GLY A 22 -8.42 -0.76 2.93
C GLY A 22 -7.43 -0.39 1.84
N SER A 23 -7.48 0.87 1.40
CA SER A 23 -6.55 1.42 0.43
C SER A 23 -5.81 2.62 1.00
N ALA A 24 -4.63 2.93 0.46
CA ALA A 24 -3.93 4.17 0.74
C ALA A 24 -2.93 4.46 -0.39
N GLY A 25 -2.81 5.73 -0.76
CA GLY A 25 -1.81 6.21 -1.71
C GLY A 25 -0.97 7.32 -1.11
N GLU A 26 0.30 7.41 -1.52
CA GLU A 26 1.08 8.64 -1.38
C GLU A 26 1.01 9.45 -2.68
N ALA A 27 1.06 10.78 -2.58
CA ALA A 27 1.08 11.66 -3.74
C ALA A 27 2.18 11.25 -4.73
N GLY A 28 1.87 11.23 -6.04
CA GLY A 28 2.83 10.97 -7.12
C GLY A 28 2.75 9.61 -7.83
N GLY A 29 1.60 8.94 -7.79
CA GLY A 29 1.04 8.16 -8.92
C GLY A 29 1.67 6.82 -9.33
N ALA A 30 2.81 6.43 -8.78
CA ALA A 30 3.52 5.20 -9.18
C ALA A 30 3.46 4.08 -8.12
N GLN A 31 2.48 4.10 -7.22
CA GLN A 31 2.35 3.08 -6.16
C GLN A 31 0.88 2.74 -5.85
N LEU A 32 0.67 1.50 -5.44
CA LEU A 32 -0.61 0.93 -5.06
C LEU A 32 -0.44 0.10 -3.77
N ARG A 33 -1.27 0.34 -2.76
CA ARG A 33 -1.19 -0.37 -1.49
C ARG A 33 -2.53 -0.99 -1.12
N LEU A 34 -2.53 -2.31 -0.90
CA LEU A 34 -3.64 -3.04 -0.29
C LEU A 34 -3.32 -3.27 1.18
N LYS A 35 -4.23 -2.92 2.08
CA LYS A 35 -4.09 -3.12 3.52
C LYS A 35 -5.26 -3.92 4.06
N TYR A 36 -5.02 -4.80 5.01
CA TYR A 36 -6.04 -5.38 5.88
C TYR A 36 -5.54 -5.49 7.33
N THR A 37 -6.47 -5.62 8.28
CA THR A 37 -6.18 -5.74 9.71
C THR A 37 -6.59 -7.15 10.16
N PRO A 38 -5.64 -8.11 10.24
CA PRO A 38 -5.95 -9.50 10.59
C PRO A 38 -6.43 -9.65 12.03
N VAL A 39 -5.82 -8.89 12.94
CA VAL A 39 -6.19 -8.79 14.36
C VAL A 39 -6.08 -7.32 14.78
N GLU A 40 -6.80 -6.93 15.83
CA GLU A 40 -6.76 -5.57 16.34
C GLU A 40 -5.31 -5.14 16.67
N GLY A 41 -4.93 -3.93 16.24
CA GLY A 41 -3.58 -3.42 16.42
C GLY A 41 -2.59 -3.86 15.34
N GLU A 42 -2.87 -4.86 14.51
CA GLU A 42 -1.98 -5.30 13.44
C GLU A 42 -2.41 -4.85 12.04
N ALA A 43 -1.44 -4.75 11.14
CA ALA A 43 -1.67 -4.54 9.72
C ALA A 43 -0.91 -5.58 8.90
N SER A 44 -1.56 -6.07 7.86
CA SER A 44 -0.89 -6.73 6.74
C SER A 44 -1.05 -5.85 5.51
N ILE A 45 0.07 -5.56 4.86
CA ILE A 45 0.16 -4.59 3.77
C ILE A 45 0.85 -5.26 2.59
N LEU A 46 0.20 -5.27 1.44
CA LEU A 46 0.81 -5.56 0.14
C LEU A 46 1.04 -4.25 -0.60
N HIS A 47 2.29 -3.88 -0.82
CA HIS A 47 2.68 -2.63 -1.47
C HIS A 47 3.29 -2.92 -2.84
N MET A 48 2.71 -2.35 -3.89
CA MET A 48 3.16 -2.44 -5.27
C MET A 48 3.68 -1.07 -5.73
N VAL A 49 4.87 -1.01 -6.31
CA VAL A 49 5.48 0.24 -6.78
C VAL A 49 5.96 0.06 -8.22
N ALA A 50 5.47 0.91 -9.12
CA ALA A 50 5.94 1.01 -10.48
C ALA A 50 7.27 1.78 -10.52
N VAL A 51 8.31 1.17 -11.07
CA VAL A 51 9.66 1.73 -11.18
C VAL A 51 10.22 1.55 -12.59
N SER A 52 11.24 2.32 -12.94
CA SER A 52 12.12 2.00 -14.07
C SER A 52 13.42 1.39 -13.53
N ARG A 53 13.73 0.15 -13.91
CA ARG A 53 15.00 -0.52 -13.60
C ARG A 53 15.75 -0.80 -14.89
N ASN A 54 16.97 -0.30 -15.00
CA ASN A 54 17.82 -0.47 -16.19
C ASN A 54 17.10 -0.07 -17.50
N GLY A 55 16.31 1.02 -17.46
CA GLY A 55 15.55 1.53 -18.60
C GLY A 55 14.29 0.74 -18.95
N ARG A 56 13.86 -0.21 -18.11
CA ARG A 56 12.62 -1.00 -18.32
C ARG A 56 11.63 -0.76 -17.20
N ALA A 57 10.35 -0.65 -17.57
CA ALA A 57 9.26 -0.60 -16.60
C ALA A 57 9.21 -1.91 -15.81
N SER A 58 9.00 -1.82 -14.50
CA SER A 58 8.87 -2.96 -13.61
C SER A 58 7.95 -2.61 -12.45
N ILE A 59 7.33 -3.62 -11.85
CA ILE A 59 6.55 -3.47 -10.62
C ILE A 59 7.29 -4.23 -9.53
N LEU A 60 7.63 -3.53 -8.46
CA LEU A 60 8.16 -4.16 -7.25
C LEU A 60 7.00 -4.40 -6.30
N VAL A 61 7.01 -5.54 -5.63
CA VAL A 61 5.97 -5.93 -4.68
C VAL A 61 6.64 -6.35 -3.38
N GLN A 62 6.14 -5.84 -2.27
CA GLN A 62 6.62 -6.19 -0.93
C GLN A 62 5.44 -6.36 0.03
N ARG A 63 5.53 -7.37 0.90
CA ARG A 63 4.58 -7.60 2.00
C ARG A 63 5.19 -7.12 3.32
N PHE A 64 4.36 -6.51 4.15
CA PHE A 64 4.70 -6.07 5.51
C PHE A 64 3.62 -6.53 6.47
N GLU A 65 4.02 -7.02 7.64
CA GLU A 65 3.11 -7.50 8.68
C GLU A 65 3.61 -7.07 10.06
N GLY A 66 2.69 -6.82 10.99
CA GLY A 66 3.01 -6.47 12.37
C GLY A 66 2.20 -5.28 12.90
N PRO A 67 2.72 -4.56 13.91
CA PRO A 67 2.02 -3.44 14.54
C PRO A 67 1.63 -2.35 13.54
N SER A 68 0.36 -1.95 13.55
CA SER A 68 -0.26 -1.09 12.52
C SER A 68 0.52 0.20 12.22
N ALA A 69 1.01 0.88 13.26
CA ALA A 69 1.75 2.14 13.10
C ALA A 69 3.13 1.90 12.47
N GLU A 70 3.90 0.96 13.01
CA GLU A 70 5.24 0.64 12.53
C GLU A 70 5.22 0.07 11.11
N THR A 71 4.33 -0.87 10.84
CA THR A 71 4.16 -1.50 9.53
C THR A 71 3.77 -0.47 8.47
N ALA A 72 2.90 0.50 8.80
CA ALA A 72 2.53 1.57 7.87
C ALA A 72 3.73 2.48 7.52
N VAL A 73 4.56 2.82 8.50
CA VAL A 73 5.79 3.62 8.30
C VAL A 73 6.79 2.85 7.45
N GLN A 74 7.07 1.59 7.79
CA GLN A 74 7.99 0.73 7.02
C GLN A 74 7.57 0.61 5.55
N ALA A 75 6.27 0.39 5.31
CA ALA A 75 5.73 0.29 3.95
C ALA A 75 5.89 1.59 3.15
N GLY A 76 5.69 2.76 3.79
CA GLY A 76 5.90 4.08 3.17
C GLY A 76 7.37 4.35 2.88
N MET A 77 8.25 4.11 3.85
CA MET A 77 9.70 4.31 3.70
C MET A 77 10.29 3.44 2.58
N TRP A 78 9.85 2.18 2.47
CA TRP A 78 10.26 1.30 1.39
C TRP A 78 9.83 1.83 0.02
N ALA A 79 8.58 2.25 -0.15
CA ALA A 79 8.11 2.79 -1.42
C ALA A 79 8.80 4.10 -1.79
N SER A 80 8.99 5.00 -0.82
CA SER A 80 9.75 6.24 -0.98
C SER A 80 11.17 5.95 -1.50
N THR A 81 11.84 4.95 -0.92
CA THR A 81 13.16 4.47 -1.37
C THR A 81 13.12 3.96 -2.81
N GLN A 82 12.14 3.11 -3.16
CA GLN A 82 12.03 2.57 -4.53
C GLN A 82 11.72 3.65 -5.57
N LEU A 83 11.02 4.71 -5.17
CA LEU A 83 10.68 5.85 -6.02
C LEU A 83 11.79 6.91 -6.06
N GLY A 84 12.92 6.71 -5.36
CA GLY A 84 14.02 7.67 -5.31
C GLY A 84 13.66 9.00 -4.65
N ARG A 85 12.61 9.02 -3.82
CA ARG A 85 12.20 10.21 -3.07
C ARG A 85 13.12 10.38 -1.88
N ARG A 86 13.69 11.59 -1.71
CA ARG A 86 14.45 11.90 -0.48
C ARG A 86 13.47 12.01 0.69
N PRO A 87 13.84 11.52 1.89
CA PRO A 87 13.09 11.86 3.11
C PRO A 87 13.05 13.40 3.23
N ALA A 88 11.88 13.95 3.55
CA ALA A 88 11.82 15.33 4.00
C ALA A 88 12.65 15.44 5.29
N VAL A 89 13.70 16.26 5.26
CA VAL A 89 14.50 16.64 6.44
C VAL A 89 13.71 17.66 7.25
#